data_AF-A0AAV0E4C0-F1
#
_entry.id   AF-A0AAV0E4C0-F1
#
_cell.length_a   1.000
_cell.length_b   1.000
_cell.length_c   1.000
_cell.angle_alpha   90.00
_cell.angle_beta   90.00
_cell.angle_gamma   90.00
#
_symmetry.space_group_name_H-M   'P 1'
#
loop_
_entity.id
_entity.type
_entity.pdbx_description
1 polymer ?
#
loop_
_entity_poly.entity_id
_entity_poly.type
_entity_poly.pdbx_seq_one_letter_code
_entity_poly.pdbx_strand_id
1 'polypeptide(L)'
;MCWFITRSGLRLPPQELLNDLCSRFVRNVPKEDLQSFERIMLQVEYAHWFYEDNCVENDPSLKSLTLKEFTSLLFNSCDVFKPYAAHIDDIFRGFISYKARVPVAGAIILDETYERFLLVKDWKGPSWSFPRGKKNEDEEDDACAVREVLEETGFEVSKLLKKEEYIEMVFDQKRVRLYIIAGVKDDTVFAPLTKKEISEIAWNRLDELPPGIADVTSLTSSGIKLYMVAPFLKSLKEWISAHHPPVAPRPHRSLKGCSVWRATGRSRTIFHGGLKIKECPVW
;
A
#
# COMPACT_ATOMS: atom_id res chain seq x y z
N MET A 1 17.48 25.27 27.38
CA MET A 1 17.90 24.28 26.37
C MET A 1 18.08 22.95 27.06
N CYS A 2 17.11 22.04 26.97
CA CYS A 2 17.29 20.66 27.44
C CYS A 2 17.01 19.76 26.24
N TRP A 3 18.06 19.32 25.57
CA TRP A 3 17.95 18.35 24.47
C TRP A 3 17.72 16.98 25.11
N PHE A 4 16.49 16.46 25.01
CA PHE A 4 16.22 15.06 25.32
C PHE A 4 16.85 14.19 24.23
N ILE A 5 18.13 13.87 24.41
CA ILE A 5 18.84 12.89 23.58
C ILE A 5 18.33 11.51 24.01
N THR A 6 17.69 10.80 23.09
CA THR A 6 17.27 9.41 23.31
C THR A 6 18.52 8.49 23.32
N ARG A 7 18.42 7.31 23.95
CA ARG A 7 19.54 6.34 24.13
C ARG A 7 20.32 5.98 22.84
N SER A 8 19.81 6.32 21.65
CA SER A 8 20.42 6.08 20.33
C SER A 8 21.16 7.29 19.73
N GLY A 9 21.24 8.43 20.42
CA GLY A 9 21.84 9.66 19.87
C GLY A 9 20.95 10.42 18.87
N LEU A 10 19.80 9.84 18.51
CA LEU A 10 18.78 10.48 17.69
C LEU A 10 17.94 11.45 18.52
N ARG A 11 17.57 12.57 17.89
CA ARG A 11 16.82 13.66 18.53
C ARG A 11 15.34 13.51 18.23
N LEU A 12 14.50 13.79 19.23
CA LEU A 12 13.08 13.97 18.99
C LEU A 12 12.83 15.23 18.16
N PRO A 13 11.72 15.30 17.39
CA PRO A 13 11.36 16.52 16.68
C PRO A 13 11.27 17.71 17.65
N PRO A 14 11.85 18.87 17.30
CA PRO A 14 11.76 20.05 18.15
C PRO A 14 10.32 20.57 18.22
N GLN A 15 10.00 21.29 19.30
CA GLN A 15 8.66 21.83 19.53
C GLN A 15 8.16 22.72 18.38
N GLU A 16 9.06 23.49 17.74
CA GLU A 16 8.72 24.32 16.59
C GLU A 16 8.23 23.50 15.40
N LEU A 17 8.88 22.36 15.12
CA LEU A 17 8.46 21.43 14.07
C LEU A 17 7.11 20.79 14.41
N LEU A 18 6.90 20.35 15.65
CA LEU A 18 5.61 19.79 16.07
C LEU A 18 4.47 20.84 15.98
N ASN A 19 4.76 22.10 16.31
CA ASN A 19 3.80 23.20 16.17
C ASN A 19 3.46 23.48 14.70
N ASP A 20 4.45 23.47 13.81
CA ASP A 20 4.26 23.64 12.37
C ASP A 20 3.38 22.51 11.81
N LEU A 21 3.75 21.25 12.05
CA LEU A 21 3.00 20.09 11.60
C LEU A 21 1.56 20.10 12.14
N CYS A 22 1.37 20.44 13.42
CA CYS A 22 0.03 20.55 14.01
C CYS A 22 -0.79 21.66 13.34
N SER A 23 -0.20 22.82 13.10
CA SER A 23 -0.89 23.94 12.44
C SER A 23 -1.27 23.60 11.00
N ARG A 24 -0.33 23.02 10.25
CA ARG A 24 -0.48 22.71 8.82
C ARG A 24 -1.49 21.61 8.56
N PHE A 25 -1.46 20.54 9.36
CA PHE A 25 -2.23 19.34 9.05
C PHE A 25 -3.45 19.14 9.94
N VAL A 26 -3.49 19.71 11.16
CA VAL A 26 -4.55 19.34 12.12
C VAL A 26 -5.40 20.53 12.55
N ARG A 27 -4.80 21.68 12.89
CA ARG A 27 -5.55 22.81 13.47
C ARG A 27 -6.43 23.55 12.47
N ASN A 28 -5.94 23.72 11.25
CA ASN A 28 -6.55 24.58 10.24
C ASN A 28 -7.31 23.81 9.16
N VAL A 29 -7.67 22.56 9.45
CA VAL A 29 -8.50 21.74 8.57
C VAL A 29 -9.97 22.17 8.63
N PRO A 30 -10.79 21.82 7.62
CA PRO A 30 -12.24 22.05 7.65
C PRO A 30 -12.88 21.56 8.94
N LYS A 31 -13.95 22.22 9.40
CA LYS A 31 -14.59 21.90 10.69
C LYS A 31 -15.13 20.48 10.71
N GLU A 32 -15.50 19.96 9.54
CA GLU A 32 -15.95 18.60 9.30
C GLU A 32 -14.89 17.58 9.77
N ASP A 33 -13.60 17.85 9.54
CA ASP A 33 -12.49 16.97 9.94
C ASP A 33 -12.17 17.00 11.44
N LEU A 34 -12.74 17.96 12.18
CA LEU A 34 -12.58 18.11 13.62
C LEU A 34 -13.76 17.53 14.41
N GLN A 35 -14.73 16.90 13.75
CA GLN A 35 -15.97 16.42 14.38
C GLN A 35 -15.78 15.13 15.19
N SER A 36 -14.75 14.33 14.90
CA SER A 36 -14.50 13.08 15.61
C SER A 36 -12.99 12.80 15.73
N PHE A 37 -12.61 11.99 16.71
CA PHE A 37 -11.21 11.60 16.90
C PHE A 37 -10.70 10.74 15.74
N GLU A 38 -11.54 9.96 15.08
CA GLU A 38 -11.17 9.19 13.90
C GLU A 38 -10.72 10.12 12.76
N ARG A 39 -11.47 11.19 12.49
CA ARG A 39 -11.13 12.19 11.46
C ARG A 39 -9.88 12.99 11.84
N ILE A 40 -9.78 13.44 13.09
CA ILE A 40 -8.56 14.10 13.60
C ILE A 40 -7.35 13.18 13.44
N MET A 41 -7.48 11.89 13.74
CA MET A 41 -6.38 10.93 13.63
C MET A 41 -5.97 10.63 12.18
N LEU A 42 -6.86 10.77 11.19
CA LEU A 42 -6.46 10.75 9.77
C LEU A 42 -5.49 11.90 9.47
N GLN A 43 -5.79 13.10 9.97
CA GLN A 43 -4.92 14.27 9.81
C GLN A 43 -3.58 14.13 10.54
N VAL A 44 -3.59 13.55 11.74
CA VAL A 44 -2.37 13.22 12.49
C VAL A 44 -1.52 12.20 11.75
N GLU A 45 -2.14 11.22 11.08
CA GLU A 45 -1.44 10.26 10.24
C GLU A 45 -0.79 10.91 9.01
N TYR A 46 -1.47 11.83 8.34
CA TYR A 46 -0.85 12.62 7.26
C TYR A 46 0.34 13.44 7.75
N ALA A 47 0.22 14.08 8.92
CA ALA A 47 1.33 14.80 9.54
C ALA A 47 2.52 13.88 9.88
N HIS A 48 2.24 12.65 10.33
CA HIS A 48 3.26 11.64 10.61
C HIS A 48 3.99 11.19 9.35
N TRP A 49 3.27 10.89 8.26
CA TRP A 49 3.89 10.54 6.98
C TRP A 49 4.72 11.69 6.42
N PHE A 50 4.20 12.92 6.49
CA PHE A 50 4.98 14.09 6.10
C PHE A 50 6.29 14.20 6.90
N TYR A 51 6.23 13.97 8.22
CA TYR A 51 7.42 13.93 9.08
C TYR A 51 8.42 12.84 8.66
N GLU A 52 7.99 11.60 8.44
CA GLU A 52 8.89 10.50 8.07
C GLU A 52 9.52 10.69 6.67
N ASP A 53 8.74 11.16 5.70
CA ASP A 53 9.19 11.22 4.31
C ASP A 53 9.87 12.54 3.93
N ASN A 54 9.62 13.62 4.68
CA ASN A 54 10.19 14.94 4.37
C ASN A 54 11.11 15.45 5.47
N CYS A 55 10.79 15.24 6.75
CA CYS A 55 11.62 15.77 7.82
C CYS A 55 12.78 14.81 8.14
N VAL A 56 12.48 13.54 8.44
CA VAL A 56 13.49 12.53 8.79
C VAL A 56 14.40 12.20 7.60
N GLU A 57 13.85 12.19 6.38
CA GLU A 57 14.65 11.96 5.17
C GLU A 57 15.67 13.07 4.92
N ASN A 58 15.30 14.32 5.17
CA ASN A 58 16.19 15.48 5.00
C ASN A 58 17.12 15.74 6.19
N ASP A 59 16.72 15.36 7.41
CA ASP A 59 17.56 15.42 8.62
C ASP A 59 17.61 14.05 9.32
N PRO A 60 18.59 13.19 8.96
CA PRO A 60 18.75 11.87 9.56
C PRO A 60 19.11 11.87 11.06
N SER A 61 19.34 13.04 11.68
CA SER A 61 19.52 13.13 13.12
C SER A 61 18.19 13.05 13.90
N LEU A 62 17.07 13.28 13.21
CA LEU A 62 15.73 13.11 13.74
C LEU A 62 15.39 11.62 13.90
N LYS A 63 14.74 11.30 15.01
CA LYS A 63 14.27 9.94 15.31
C LYS A 63 13.07 9.61 14.41
N SER A 64 13.13 8.50 13.67
CA SER A 64 11.92 7.89 13.07
C SER A 64 10.98 7.38 14.17
N LEU A 65 9.70 7.70 14.06
CA LEU A 65 8.67 7.45 15.06
C LEU A 65 7.61 6.51 14.49
N THR A 66 7.06 5.67 15.35
CA THR A 66 5.77 5.04 15.05
C THR A 66 4.65 6.09 15.07
N LEU A 67 3.55 5.84 14.37
CA LEU A 67 2.38 6.73 14.39
C LEU A 67 1.90 7.00 15.83
N LYS A 68 1.94 5.98 16.70
CA LYS A 68 1.54 6.12 18.11
C LYS A 68 2.50 7.03 18.89
N GLU A 69 3.82 6.86 18.73
CA GLU A 69 4.80 7.76 19.37
C GLU A 69 4.65 9.19 18.86
N PHE A 70 4.48 9.39 17.55
CA PHE A 70 4.27 10.69 16.94
C PHE A 70 2.98 11.36 17.46
N THR A 71 1.88 10.62 17.50
CA THR A 71 0.59 11.09 18.06
C THR A 71 0.77 11.57 19.50
N SER A 72 1.47 10.79 20.32
CA SER A 72 1.74 11.16 21.71
C SER A 72 2.56 12.44 21.83
N LEU A 73 3.59 12.63 21.00
CA LEU A 73 4.36 13.86 21.00
C LEU A 73 3.51 15.05 20.55
N LEU A 74 2.80 14.92 19.43
CA LEU A 74 1.97 15.98 18.86
C LEU A 74 0.87 16.43 19.85
N PHE A 75 0.19 15.49 20.50
CA PHE A 75 -0.89 15.78 21.45
C PHE A 75 -0.37 16.48 22.70
N ASN A 76 0.79 16.08 23.23
CA ASN A 76 1.39 16.74 24.39
C ASN A 76 1.96 18.14 24.05
N SER A 77 2.32 18.36 22.79
CA SER A 77 2.92 19.60 22.30
C SER A 77 1.90 20.66 21.88
N CYS A 78 0.64 20.30 21.66
CA CYS A 78 -0.41 21.24 21.23
C CYS A 78 -1.44 21.47 22.33
N ASP A 79 -1.62 22.71 22.78
CA ASP A 79 -2.56 23.05 23.87
C ASP A 79 -4.00 22.59 23.61
N VAL A 80 -4.43 22.55 22.35
CA VAL A 80 -5.75 22.06 21.95
C VAL A 80 -5.91 20.56 22.19
N PHE A 81 -4.85 19.77 21.97
CA PHE A 81 -4.90 18.31 22.07
C PHE A 81 -4.39 17.77 23.41
N LYS A 82 -3.66 18.59 24.16
CA LYS A 82 -3.09 18.24 25.47
C LYS A 82 -4.11 17.70 26.48
N PRO A 83 -5.36 18.21 26.56
CA PRO A 83 -6.40 17.62 27.43
C PRO A 83 -6.70 16.15 27.11
N TYR A 84 -6.48 15.70 25.88
CA TYR A 84 -6.77 14.33 25.43
C TYR A 84 -5.55 13.40 25.54
N ALA A 85 -4.39 13.91 25.96
CA ALA A 85 -3.16 13.11 26.06
C ALA A 85 -3.31 11.89 26.99
N ALA A 86 -4.12 12.01 28.06
CA ALA A 86 -4.41 10.90 28.97
C ALA A 86 -5.23 9.76 28.33
N HIS A 87 -5.91 10.03 27.20
CA HIS A 87 -6.81 9.10 26.51
C HIS A 87 -6.24 8.59 25.17
N ILE A 88 -4.96 8.84 24.88
CA ILE A 88 -4.33 8.48 23.60
C ILE A 88 -4.50 6.99 23.28
N ASP A 89 -4.38 6.10 24.27
CA ASP A 89 -4.51 4.66 24.03
C ASP A 89 -5.91 4.26 23.53
N ASP A 90 -6.95 4.88 24.08
CA ASP A 90 -8.33 4.64 23.68
C ASP A 90 -8.64 5.27 22.32
N ILE A 91 -8.19 6.51 22.11
CA ILE A 91 -8.30 7.23 20.82
C ILE A 91 -7.61 6.43 19.72
N PHE A 92 -6.37 5.98 19.96
CA PHE A 92 -5.60 5.22 19.00
C PHE A 92 -6.26 3.87 18.70
N ARG A 93 -6.76 3.16 19.73
CA ARG A 93 -7.50 1.91 19.53
C ARG A 93 -8.76 2.11 18.71
N GLY A 94 -9.51 3.18 18.98
CA GLY A 94 -10.69 3.58 18.20
C GLY A 94 -10.33 3.83 16.74
N PHE A 95 -9.27 4.60 16.49
CA PHE A 95 -8.78 4.90 15.15
C PHE A 95 -8.35 3.64 14.36
N ILE A 96 -7.60 2.73 14.99
CA ILE A 96 -7.22 1.47 14.34
C ILE A 96 -8.46 0.61 14.02
N SER A 97 -9.44 0.54 14.92
CA SER A 97 -10.69 -0.19 14.68
C SER A 97 -11.53 0.44 13.56
N TYR A 98 -11.55 1.77 13.47
CA TYR A 98 -12.18 2.50 12.37
C TYR A 98 -11.48 2.16 11.04
N LYS A 99 -10.16 2.32 10.97
CA LYS A 99 -9.36 2.03 9.77
C LYS A 99 -9.47 0.57 9.30
N ALA A 100 -9.68 -0.36 10.21
CA ALA A 100 -9.80 -1.78 9.88
C ALA A 100 -11.05 -2.08 9.04
N ARG A 101 -12.12 -1.29 9.21
CA ARG A 101 -13.41 -1.49 8.53
C ARG A 101 -13.57 -0.70 7.24
N VAL A 102 -12.68 0.24 6.97
CA VAL A 102 -12.70 1.03 5.73
C VAL A 102 -12.65 0.07 4.53
N PRO A 103 -13.63 0.13 3.62
CA PRO A 103 -13.64 -0.70 2.45
C PRO A 103 -12.37 -0.50 1.61
N VAL A 104 -11.96 -1.57 0.94
CA VAL A 104 -10.78 -1.56 0.07
C VAL A 104 -11.19 -1.90 -1.34
N ALA A 105 -10.67 -1.13 -2.29
CA ALA A 105 -10.79 -1.42 -3.71
C ALA A 105 -9.40 -1.51 -4.36
N GLY A 106 -9.31 -2.29 -5.43
CA GLY A 106 -8.05 -2.52 -6.15
C GLY A 106 -8.28 -3.36 -7.40
N ALA A 107 -7.23 -4.02 -7.89
CA ALA A 107 -7.31 -4.79 -9.12
C ALA A 107 -6.56 -6.13 -9.08
N ILE A 108 -7.12 -7.11 -9.79
CA ILE A 108 -6.42 -8.31 -10.27
C ILE A 108 -6.03 -8.03 -11.72
N ILE A 109 -4.75 -7.76 -11.95
CA ILE A 109 -4.23 -7.42 -13.27
C ILE A 109 -3.70 -8.70 -13.93
N LEU A 110 -4.32 -9.14 -15.02
CA LEU A 110 -3.94 -10.32 -15.81
C LEU A 110 -3.17 -9.92 -17.07
N ASP A 111 -2.21 -10.75 -17.45
CA ASP A 111 -1.49 -10.61 -18.71
C ASP A 111 -2.36 -10.99 -19.93
N GLU A 112 -1.81 -10.92 -21.14
CA GLU A 112 -2.52 -11.29 -22.39
C GLU A 112 -2.90 -12.77 -22.50
N THR A 113 -2.30 -13.67 -21.69
CA THR A 113 -2.61 -15.11 -21.71
C THR A 113 -3.54 -15.53 -20.59
N TYR A 114 -3.81 -14.66 -19.62
CA TYR A 114 -4.50 -14.93 -18.36
C TYR A 114 -3.82 -15.98 -17.48
N GLU A 115 -2.55 -16.31 -17.74
CA GLU A 115 -1.80 -17.29 -16.93
C GLU A 115 -1.07 -16.64 -15.75
N ARG A 116 -0.83 -15.32 -15.84
CA ARG A 116 -0.14 -14.55 -14.82
C ARG A 116 -0.99 -13.39 -14.32
N PHE A 117 -0.81 -13.06 -13.05
CA PHE A 117 -1.36 -11.88 -12.43
C PHE A 117 -0.27 -11.05 -11.73
N LEU A 118 -0.47 -9.75 -11.68
CA LEU A 118 0.46 -8.82 -11.03
C LEU A 118 0.24 -8.81 -9.52
N LEU A 119 1.32 -8.94 -8.75
CA LEU A 119 1.33 -8.66 -7.32
C LEU A 119 2.34 -7.57 -6.98
N VAL A 120 2.05 -6.86 -5.90
CA VAL A 120 2.94 -5.91 -5.26
C VAL A 120 3.41 -6.45 -3.91
N LYS A 121 4.62 -6.10 -3.50
CA LYS A 121 5.23 -6.49 -2.23
C LYS A 121 5.39 -5.28 -1.32
N ASP A 122 4.90 -5.39 -0.09
CA ASP A 122 5.03 -4.33 0.92
C ASP A 122 6.50 -3.95 1.15
N TRP A 123 6.77 -2.70 1.48
CA TRP A 123 8.11 -2.23 1.82
C TRP A 123 8.60 -2.76 3.17
N LYS A 124 7.70 -2.76 4.16
CA LYS A 124 7.98 -3.11 5.55
C LYS A 124 7.90 -4.62 5.82
N GLY A 125 7.53 -5.44 4.84
CA GLY A 125 7.24 -6.86 5.05
C GLY A 125 7.51 -7.75 3.83
N PRO A 126 7.54 -9.08 4.01
CA PRO A 126 7.75 -10.02 2.92
C PRO A 126 6.46 -10.38 2.18
N SER A 127 5.32 -9.82 2.57
CA SER A 127 4.00 -10.18 2.07
C SER A 127 3.77 -9.62 0.66
N TRP A 128 3.19 -10.44 -0.20
CA TRP A 128 2.75 -10.07 -1.54
C TRP A 128 1.24 -10.07 -1.61
N SER A 129 0.67 -9.12 -2.36
CA SER A 129 -0.78 -9.01 -2.49
C SER A 129 -1.19 -8.26 -3.76
N PHE A 130 -2.48 -8.29 -4.10
CA PHE A 130 -3.01 -7.52 -5.23
C PHE A 130 -2.93 -6.03 -4.95
N PRO A 131 -2.63 -5.18 -5.95
CA PRO A 131 -2.59 -3.74 -5.74
C PRO A 131 -3.98 -3.21 -5.34
N ARG A 132 -4.05 -2.55 -4.18
CA ARG A 132 -5.31 -2.10 -3.56
C ARG A 132 -5.06 -1.18 -2.37
N GLY A 133 -6.05 -0.35 -2.07
CA GLY A 133 -6.04 0.39 -0.82
C GLY A 133 -7.41 0.88 -0.41
N LYS A 134 -7.41 1.76 0.59
CA LYS A 134 -8.63 2.15 1.30
C LYS A 134 -9.36 3.22 0.51
N LYS A 135 -10.68 3.08 0.46
CA LYS A 135 -11.53 4.13 -0.10
C LYS A 135 -11.44 5.40 0.72
N ASN A 136 -11.38 6.53 0.02
CA ASN A 136 -11.62 7.84 0.60
C ASN A 136 -13.12 8.07 0.84
N GLU A 137 -13.42 9.12 1.60
CA GLU A 137 -14.81 9.56 1.80
C GLU A 137 -15.43 9.94 0.45
N ASP A 138 -16.68 9.51 0.25
CA ASP A 138 -17.47 9.72 -0.98
C ASP A 138 -16.80 9.25 -2.29
N GLU A 139 -15.75 8.41 -2.21
CA GLU A 139 -15.08 7.85 -3.37
C GLU A 139 -15.85 6.62 -3.90
N GLU A 140 -16.03 6.51 -5.21
CA GLU A 140 -16.60 5.30 -5.84
C GLU A 140 -15.58 4.16 -5.85
N ASP A 141 -16.07 2.91 -5.86
CA ASP A 141 -15.19 1.74 -5.79
C ASP A 141 -14.22 1.65 -6.96
N ASP A 142 -14.68 1.94 -8.19
CA ASP A 142 -13.84 1.92 -9.38
C ASP A 142 -12.83 3.06 -9.38
N ALA A 143 -13.22 4.24 -8.90
CA ALA A 143 -12.31 5.38 -8.76
C ALA A 143 -11.19 5.09 -7.76
N CYS A 144 -11.52 4.50 -6.60
CA CYS A 144 -10.54 4.04 -5.61
C CYS A 144 -9.60 3.00 -6.23
N ALA A 145 -10.12 1.98 -6.93
CA ALA A 145 -9.28 0.97 -7.56
C ALA A 145 -8.31 1.57 -8.59
N VAL A 146 -8.75 2.52 -9.42
CA VAL A 146 -7.88 3.22 -10.38
C VAL A 146 -6.76 3.97 -9.67
N ARG A 147 -7.10 4.78 -8.66
CA ARG A 147 -6.14 5.56 -7.89
C ARG A 147 -5.09 4.69 -7.22
N GLU A 148 -5.53 3.67 -6.48
CA GLU A 148 -4.64 2.78 -5.72
C GLU A 148 -3.71 1.99 -6.64
N VAL A 149 -4.22 1.48 -7.76
CA VAL A 149 -3.39 0.78 -8.75
C VAL A 149 -2.36 1.72 -9.36
N LEU A 150 -2.75 2.95 -9.69
CA LEU A 150 -1.83 3.96 -10.22
C LEU A 150 -0.74 4.31 -9.19
N GLU A 151 -1.12 4.51 -7.92
CA GLU A 151 -0.19 4.82 -6.82
C GLU A 151 0.81 3.69 -6.58
N GLU A 152 0.35 2.43 -6.48
CA GLU A 152 1.21 1.29 -6.13
C GLU A 152 2.00 0.70 -7.32
N THR A 153 1.55 0.94 -8.56
CA THR A 153 2.16 0.28 -9.74
C THR A 153 2.56 1.23 -10.86
N GLY A 154 2.11 2.48 -10.83
CA GLY A 154 2.30 3.45 -11.92
C GLY A 154 1.49 3.14 -13.19
N PHE A 155 0.61 2.13 -13.14
CA PHE A 155 -0.15 1.69 -14.30
C PHE A 155 -1.57 2.26 -14.30
N GLU A 156 -1.91 2.99 -15.36
CA GLU A 156 -3.20 3.62 -15.52
C GLU A 156 -4.24 2.63 -16.09
N VAL A 157 -5.18 2.20 -15.25
CA VAL A 157 -6.16 1.14 -15.58
C VAL A 157 -7.54 1.65 -15.99
N SER A 158 -7.83 2.95 -15.92
CA SER A 158 -9.18 3.50 -16.19
C SER A 158 -9.79 3.08 -17.53
N LYS A 159 -8.97 2.94 -18.58
CA LYS A 159 -9.43 2.53 -19.92
C LYS A 159 -9.69 1.02 -20.06
N LEU A 160 -9.14 0.23 -19.16
CA LEU A 160 -9.28 -1.23 -19.15
C LEU A 160 -10.33 -1.70 -18.13
N LEU A 161 -10.62 -0.87 -17.12
CA LEU A 161 -11.58 -1.18 -16.07
C LEU A 161 -13.00 -1.24 -16.64
N LYS A 162 -13.67 -2.36 -16.35
CA LYS A 162 -15.10 -2.55 -16.55
C LYS A 162 -15.78 -2.62 -15.18
N LYS A 163 -16.81 -1.80 -14.95
CA LYS A 163 -17.41 -1.64 -13.61
C LYS A 163 -18.10 -2.91 -13.11
N GLU A 164 -18.51 -3.76 -14.03
CA GLU A 164 -19.19 -5.04 -13.84
C GLU A 164 -18.23 -6.21 -13.60
N GLU A 165 -16.94 -6.06 -13.94
CA GLU A 165 -15.94 -7.14 -13.84
C GLU A 165 -15.15 -7.03 -12.55
N TYR A 166 -15.67 -7.58 -11.45
CA TYR A 166 -14.98 -7.59 -10.17
C TYR A 166 -15.27 -8.86 -9.36
N ILE A 167 -14.39 -9.12 -8.38
CA ILE A 167 -14.60 -10.11 -7.33
C ILE A 167 -14.65 -9.37 -6.00
N GLU A 168 -15.68 -9.64 -5.20
CA GLU A 168 -15.85 -9.03 -3.89
C GLU A 168 -15.87 -10.09 -2.78
N MET A 169 -15.15 -9.79 -1.69
CA MET A 169 -15.06 -10.61 -0.50
C MET A 169 -15.22 -9.75 0.76
N VAL A 170 -15.70 -10.35 1.84
CA VAL A 170 -15.78 -9.70 3.16
C VAL A 170 -14.94 -10.48 4.15
N PHE A 171 -13.97 -9.81 4.79
CA PHE A 171 -13.08 -10.38 5.80
C PHE A 171 -13.23 -9.59 7.10
N ASP A 172 -13.69 -10.22 8.18
CA ASP A 172 -13.83 -9.58 9.50
C ASP A 172 -14.48 -8.17 9.42
N GLN A 173 -15.64 -8.10 8.76
CA GLN A 173 -16.41 -6.87 8.47
C GLN A 173 -15.79 -5.89 7.47
N LYS A 174 -14.59 -6.16 6.95
CA LYS A 174 -13.96 -5.37 5.90
C LYS A 174 -14.36 -5.87 4.52
N ARG A 175 -15.01 -5.01 3.74
CA ARG A 175 -15.31 -5.28 2.32
C ARG A 175 -14.06 -5.05 1.46
N VAL A 176 -13.74 -6.00 0.61
CA VAL A 176 -12.62 -5.93 -0.35
C VAL A 176 -13.16 -6.25 -1.74
N ARG A 177 -13.07 -5.29 -2.67
CA ARG A 177 -13.46 -5.45 -4.07
C ARG A 177 -12.24 -5.33 -4.97
N LEU A 178 -12.00 -6.32 -5.82
CA LEU A 178 -10.92 -6.29 -6.80
C LEU A 178 -11.49 -6.39 -8.21
N TYR A 179 -11.25 -5.36 -9.03
CA TYR A 179 -11.63 -5.34 -10.44
C TYR A 179 -10.69 -6.22 -11.26
N ILE A 180 -11.22 -6.91 -12.27
CA ILE A 180 -10.41 -7.75 -13.16
C ILE A 180 -9.96 -6.90 -14.34
N ILE A 181 -8.65 -6.64 -14.42
CA ILE A 181 -8.01 -5.88 -15.50
C ILE A 181 -7.25 -6.86 -16.37
N ALA A 182 -7.80 -7.17 -17.55
CA ALA A 182 -7.33 -8.25 -18.38
C ALA A 182 -6.62 -7.75 -19.65
N GLY A 183 -5.66 -8.53 -20.16
CA GLY A 183 -5.01 -8.25 -21.44
C GLY A 183 -3.84 -7.27 -21.35
N VAL A 184 -3.17 -7.19 -20.20
CA VAL A 184 -2.02 -6.31 -20.03
C VAL A 184 -0.78 -6.89 -20.72
N LYS A 185 -0.12 -6.07 -21.53
CA LYS A 185 1.05 -6.48 -22.32
C LYS A 185 2.29 -6.68 -21.44
N ASP A 186 3.15 -7.60 -21.85
CA ASP A 186 4.42 -7.89 -21.17
C ASP A 186 5.40 -6.72 -21.14
N ASP A 187 5.33 -5.81 -22.12
CA ASP A 187 6.19 -4.63 -22.23
C ASP A 187 5.69 -3.42 -21.42
N THR A 188 4.57 -3.59 -20.70
CA THR A 188 4.06 -2.57 -19.76
C THR A 188 5.09 -2.29 -18.69
N VAL A 189 5.39 -1.00 -18.50
CA VAL A 189 6.34 -0.54 -17.48
C VAL A 189 5.58 -0.24 -16.20
N PHE A 190 6.05 -0.82 -15.09
CA PHE A 190 5.51 -0.57 -13.76
C PHE A 190 6.57 0.14 -12.91
N ALA A 191 6.12 1.09 -12.10
CA ALA A 191 6.90 1.74 -11.06
C ALA A 191 5.94 2.43 -10.09
N PRO A 192 6.01 2.19 -8.77
CA PRO A 192 5.16 2.87 -7.80
C PRO A 192 5.42 4.38 -7.83
N LEU A 193 4.38 5.16 -7.57
CA LEU A 193 4.45 6.61 -7.41
C LEU A 193 4.68 7.00 -5.94
N THR A 194 4.37 6.10 -5.00
CA THR A 194 4.55 6.32 -3.57
C THR A 194 5.93 5.88 -3.08
N LYS A 195 6.46 6.61 -2.09
CA LYS A 195 7.77 6.31 -1.49
C LYS A 195 7.63 5.26 -0.39
N LYS A 196 8.52 4.28 -0.37
CA LYS A 196 8.66 3.30 0.73
C LYS A 196 7.37 2.55 1.09
N GLU A 197 6.45 2.39 0.14
CA GLU A 197 5.24 1.57 0.32
C GLU A 197 5.38 0.21 -0.38
N ILE A 198 5.82 0.22 -1.65
CA ILE A 198 6.04 -0.99 -2.45
C ILE A 198 7.55 -1.21 -2.64
N SER A 199 8.04 -2.41 -2.28
CA SER A 199 9.44 -2.80 -2.50
C SER A 199 9.67 -3.58 -3.79
N GLU A 200 8.64 -4.22 -4.33
CA GLU A 200 8.74 -5.04 -5.53
C GLU A 200 7.39 -5.21 -6.23
N ILE A 201 7.40 -5.30 -7.55
CA ILE A 201 6.26 -5.64 -8.39
C ILE A 201 6.66 -6.80 -9.29
N ALA A 202 5.85 -7.86 -9.31
CA ALA A 202 6.16 -9.05 -10.11
C ALA A 202 4.91 -9.72 -10.67
N TRP A 203 5.09 -10.28 -11.86
CA TRP A 203 4.14 -11.24 -12.41
C TRP A 203 4.25 -12.58 -11.67
N ASN A 204 3.13 -13.14 -11.24
CA ASN A 204 3.02 -14.43 -10.57
C ASN A 204 2.10 -15.35 -11.37
N ARG A 205 2.38 -16.66 -11.38
CA ARG A 205 1.59 -17.61 -12.17
C ARG A 205 0.47 -18.24 -11.34
N LEU A 206 -0.67 -18.52 -11.98
CA LEU A 206 -1.82 -19.20 -11.36
C LEU A 206 -1.53 -20.64 -10.91
N ASP A 207 -0.58 -21.32 -11.57
CA ASP A 207 -0.18 -22.70 -11.30
C ASP A 207 0.84 -22.84 -10.15
N GLU A 208 1.52 -21.75 -9.77
CA GLU A 208 2.48 -21.71 -8.64
C GLU A 208 1.80 -21.50 -7.28
N LEU A 209 0.49 -21.21 -7.28
CA LEU A 209 -0.29 -20.96 -6.08
C LEU A 209 -0.74 -22.25 -5.39
N PRO A 210 -0.77 -22.29 -4.05
CA PRO A 210 -1.15 -23.48 -3.31
C PRO A 210 -2.61 -23.86 -3.63
N PRO A 211 -2.90 -25.11 -4.00
CA PRO A 211 -4.27 -25.56 -4.22
C PRO A 211 -5.04 -25.63 -2.89
N GLY A 212 -6.27 -25.12 -2.87
CA GLY A 212 -7.26 -25.47 -1.84
C GLY A 212 -7.11 -24.81 -0.47
N ILE A 213 -6.19 -23.87 -0.27
CA ILE A 213 -6.09 -23.11 0.99
C ILE A 213 -6.71 -21.73 0.78
N ALA A 214 -7.90 -21.50 1.34
CA ALA A 214 -8.61 -20.22 1.28
C ALA A 214 -8.20 -19.24 2.41
N ASP A 215 -7.08 -19.51 3.08
CA ASP A 215 -6.61 -18.67 4.18
C ASP A 215 -6.21 -17.28 3.70
N VAL A 216 -6.50 -16.29 4.53
CA VAL A 216 -6.12 -14.88 4.33
C VAL A 216 -4.60 -14.72 4.16
N THR A 217 -3.81 -15.59 4.78
CA THR A 217 -2.36 -15.65 4.59
C THR A 217 -1.98 -17.04 4.08
N SER A 218 -1.22 -17.13 3.00
CA SER A 218 -0.77 -18.39 2.43
C SER A 218 0.69 -18.33 1.98
N LEU A 219 1.28 -19.48 1.66
CA LEU A 219 2.62 -19.59 1.10
C LEU A 219 2.53 -20.23 -0.29
N THR A 220 3.23 -19.67 -1.27
CA THR A 220 3.42 -20.33 -2.57
C THR A 220 4.28 -21.58 -2.44
N SER A 221 4.29 -22.43 -3.46
CA SER A 221 5.22 -23.56 -3.56
C SER A 221 6.70 -23.14 -3.49
N SER A 222 6.99 -21.87 -3.82
CA SER A 222 8.31 -21.25 -3.72
C SER A 222 8.59 -20.57 -2.36
N GLY A 223 7.68 -20.68 -1.38
CA GLY A 223 7.83 -20.12 -0.04
C GLY A 223 7.52 -18.62 0.06
N ILE A 224 6.86 -18.03 -0.93
CA ILE A 224 6.47 -16.61 -0.94
C ILE A 224 5.21 -16.43 -0.10
N LYS A 225 5.25 -15.50 0.87
CA LYS A 225 4.10 -15.16 1.70
C LYS A 225 3.11 -14.30 0.90
N LEU A 226 1.90 -14.81 0.74
CA LEU A 226 0.78 -14.11 0.13
C LEU A 226 -0.18 -13.61 1.21
N TYR A 227 -0.76 -12.44 1.00
CA TYR A 227 -1.79 -11.87 1.85
C TYR A 227 -3.02 -11.49 1.02
N MET A 228 -4.18 -12.01 1.38
CA MET A 228 -5.48 -11.82 0.70
C MET A 228 -5.45 -12.12 -0.81
N VAL A 229 -4.66 -13.10 -1.24
CA VAL A 229 -4.63 -13.58 -2.64
C VAL A 229 -5.49 -14.83 -2.79
N ALA A 230 -5.23 -15.84 -1.96
CA ALA A 230 -5.85 -17.16 -2.09
C ALA A 230 -7.39 -17.18 -2.08
N PRO A 231 -8.08 -16.36 -1.25
CA PRO A 231 -9.54 -16.30 -1.27
C PRO A 231 -10.14 -15.95 -2.64
N PHE A 232 -9.45 -15.15 -3.45
CA PHE A 232 -9.95 -14.67 -4.75
C PHE A 232 -9.74 -15.69 -5.89
N LEU A 233 -8.91 -16.71 -5.70
CA LEU A 233 -8.45 -17.56 -6.79
C LEU A 233 -9.53 -18.45 -7.39
N LYS A 234 -10.53 -18.85 -6.59
CA LYS A 234 -11.64 -19.67 -7.10
C LYS A 234 -12.45 -18.88 -8.13
N SER A 235 -12.97 -17.73 -7.73
CA SER A 235 -13.76 -16.85 -8.60
C SER A 235 -12.94 -16.32 -9.77
N LEU A 236 -11.64 -16.07 -9.58
CA LEU A 236 -10.75 -15.69 -10.68
C LEU A 236 -10.63 -16.80 -11.73
N LYS A 237 -10.46 -18.06 -11.31
CA LYS A 237 -10.40 -19.20 -12.24
C LYS A 237 -11.72 -19.43 -12.98
N GLU A 238 -12.85 -19.23 -12.30
CA GLU A 238 -14.18 -19.26 -12.92
C GLU A 238 -14.31 -18.17 -13.98
N TRP A 239 -13.88 -16.94 -13.66
CA TRP A 239 -13.86 -15.82 -14.60
C TRP A 239 -12.99 -16.12 -15.82
N ILE A 240 -11.76 -16.59 -15.62
CA ILE A 240 -10.83 -16.94 -16.72
C ILE A 240 -11.41 -18.04 -17.60
N SER A 241 -12.10 -19.03 -17.03
CA SER A 241 -12.70 -20.12 -17.80
C SER A 241 -13.85 -19.64 -18.71
N ALA A 242 -14.52 -18.55 -18.32
CA ALA A 242 -15.60 -17.94 -19.09
C ALA A 242 -15.11 -16.93 -20.14
N HIS A 243 -13.84 -16.51 -20.09
CA HIS A 243 -13.28 -15.46 -20.95
C HIS A 243 -12.11 -15.98 -21.79
N HIS A 244 -12.22 -15.88 -23.11
CA HIS A 244 -11.14 -16.28 -24.00
C HIS A 244 -9.97 -15.27 -23.92
N PRO A 245 -8.72 -15.73 -23.70
CA PRO A 245 -7.57 -14.84 -23.70
C PRO A 245 -7.31 -14.30 -25.12
N PRO A 246 -6.86 -13.03 -25.25
CA PRO A 246 -6.56 -12.43 -26.55
C PRO A 246 -5.37 -13.11 -27.24
N VAL A 247 -4.49 -13.78 -26.47
CA VAL A 247 -3.32 -14.49 -26.97
C VAL A 247 -3.35 -15.93 -26.47
N ALA A 248 -2.98 -16.87 -27.34
CA ALA A 248 -2.89 -18.28 -26.95
C ALA A 248 -1.86 -18.48 -25.82
N PRO A 249 -2.08 -19.48 -24.94
CA PRO A 249 -1.13 -19.82 -23.88
C PRO A 249 0.28 -20.05 -24.44
N ARG A 250 1.30 -19.55 -23.75
CA ARG A 250 2.68 -19.68 -24.23
C ARG A 250 3.25 -21.02 -23.78
N PRO A 251 3.82 -21.85 -24.68
CA PRO A 251 4.48 -23.09 -24.27
C PRO A 251 5.71 -22.77 -23.40
N HIS A 252 5.59 -23.11 -22.11
CA HIS A 252 6.63 -23.31 -21.10
C HIS A 252 7.96 -22.53 -21.29
N ARG A 253 7.92 -21.19 -21.41
CA ARG A 253 9.09 -20.39 -21.03
C ARG A 253 9.15 -20.40 -19.50
N SER A 254 10.27 -20.84 -18.93
CA SER A 254 10.54 -20.81 -17.49
C SER A 254 10.71 -19.37 -17.01
N LEU A 255 9.65 -18.58 -17.06
CA LEU A 255 9.57 -17.29 -16.39
C LEU A 255 8.96 -17.55 -15.01
N LYS A 256 9.77 -18.14 -14.12
CA LYS A 256 9.55 -18.00 -12.68
C LYS A 256 9.28 -16.52 -12.40
N GLY A 257 8.37 -16.22 -11.47
CA GLY A 257 7.84 -14.88 -11.20
C GLY A 257 8.77 -13.74 -11.63
N CYS A 258 8.40 -13.04 -12.70
CA CYS A 258 9.27 -12.07 -13.33
C CYS A 258 9.08 -10.74 -12.62
N SER A 259 10.05 -10.37 -11.79
CA SER A 259 10.14 -9.04 -11.20
C SER A 259 10.21 -8.01 -12.33
N VAL A 260 9.21 -7.14 -12.40
CA VAL A 260 9.13 -6.07 -13.39
C VAL A 260 9.61 -4.74 -12.82
N TRP A 261 9.62 -4.63 -11.49
CA TRP A 261 10.17 -3.50 -10.77
C TRP A 261 10.62 -3.92 -9.37
N ARG A 262 11.74 -3.38 -8.90
CA ARG A 262 12.23 -3.59 -7.53
C ARG A 262 12.94 -2.34 -7.02
N ALA A 263 12.69 -1.99 -5.77
CA ALA A 263 13.38 -0.91 -5.10
C ALA A 263 14.88 -1.22 -4.95
N THR A 264 15.74 -0.29 -5.37
CA THR A 264 17.19 -0.38 -5.13
C THR A 264 17.53 0.25 -3.78
N GLY A 265 17.95 -0.54 -2.79
CA GLY A 265 18.66 0.00 -1.63
C GLY A 265 19.99 0.61 -2.09
N ARG A 266 20.38 1.78 -1.57
CA ARG A 266 21.63 2.53 -1.86
C ARG A 266 22.69 1.73 -2.65
N SER A 267 22.92 2.16 -3.90
CA SER A 267 24.05 1.89 -4.80
C SER A 267 24.74 0.51 -4.64
N ARG A 268 24.27 -0.48 -5.40
CA ARG A 268 25.11 -1.56 -5.91
C ARG A 268 24.74 -1.87 -7.35
N THR A 269 25.62 -1.51 -8.27
CA THR A 269 25.60 -1.95 -9.67
C THR A 269 25.67 -3.47 -9.70
N ILE A 270 24.64 -4.14 -10.21
CA ILE A 270 24.69 -5.56 -10.55
C ILE A 270 24.30 -5.68 -12.02
N PHE A 271 25.29 -5.94 -12.87
CA PHE A 271 25.06 -6.41 -14.24
C PHE A 271 24.62 -7.87 -14.18
N HIS A 272 23.45 -8.22 -14.75
CA HIS A 272 23.18 -9.56 -15.28
C HIS A 272 22.16 -9.49 -16.43
N GLY A 273 22.55 -9.96 -17.62
CA GLY A 273 21.65 -10.61 -18.58
C GLY A 273 20.58 -9.77 -19.29
N GLY A 274 20.96 -8.76 -20.06
CA GLY A 274 20.32 -8.47 -21.36
C GLY A 274 18.88 -7.92 -21.41
N LEU A 275 18.20 -7.63 -20.29
CA LEU A 275 16.98 -6.82 -20.26
C LEU A 275 17.24 -5.55 -19.45
N LYS A 276 17.05 -4.38 -20.06
CA LYS A 276 17.11 -3.09 -19.35
C LYS A 276 15.97 -3.02 -18.32
N ILE A 277 16.28 -3.29 -17.06
CA ILE A 277 15.48 -2.82 -15.94
C ILE A 277 15.59 -1.29 -15.99
N LYS A 278 14.48 -0.59 -16.25
CA LYS A 278 14.47 0.87 -16.22
C LYS A 278 14.61 1.30 -14.76
N GLU A 279 15.79 1.79 -14.41
CA GLU A 279 16.03 2.52 -13.18
C GLU A 279 15.30 3.87 -13.27
N CYS A 280 14.34 4.11 -12.38
CA CYS A 280 13.76 5.42 -12.16
C CYS A 280 14.25 5.92 -10.79
N PRO A 281 14.81 7.14 -10.70
CA PRO A 281 15.11 7.75 -9.40
C PRO A 281 13.81 7.88 -8.61
N VAL A 282 13.85 7.45 -7.36
CA VAL A 282 12.84 7.84 -6.37
C VAL A 282 13.08 9.33 -6.11
N TRP A 283 12.25 10.19 -6.67
CA TRP A 283 12.26 11.63 -6.40
C TRP A 283 11.44 11.91 -5.16
#